data_AF-A0A498SHC5-F1
#
_entry.id   AF-A0A498SHC5-F1
#
_cell.length_a   1.000
_cell.length_b   1.000
_cell.length_c   1.000
_cell.angle_alpha   90.00
_cell.angle_beta   90.00
_cell.angle_gamma   90.00
#
_symmetry.space_group_name_H-M   'P 1'
#
loop_
_entity.id
_entity.type
_entity.pdbx_description
1 polymer ?
#
loop_
_entity_poly.entity_id
_entity_poly.type
_entity_poly.pdbx_seq_one_letter_code
_entity_poly.pdbx_strand_id
1 'polypeptide(L)'
;MGDEDSEVGLPQKGLNMIIKDVIPEMRVANESRELLNACCVEFVRHVSREAQRISADDQRKTIYHEHVQKALINLAFPYDYVEAADSVLSECKIAAENKLKRKNSRLDKCGIPEDELYLMQQKLIEKACKARQEQLEAEAAELNRLQQENRGIQRSLSELLSKDEDDEDYDTA
;
A
#
# COMPACT_ATOMS: atom_id res chain seq x y z
N MET A 1 -14.78 -22.54 -24.40
CA MET A 1 -13.58 -21.87 -24.96
C MET A 1 -13.45 -20.60 -24.16
N GLY A 2 -12.62 -20.62 -23.12
CA GLY A 2 -12.52 -19.50 -22.18
C GLY A 2 -11.39 -18.59 -22.60
N ASP A 3 -11.73 -17.32 -22.87
CA ASP A 3 -10.87 -16.13 -22.93
C ASP A 3 -9.35 -16.37 -23.00
N GLU A 4 -8.85 -16.77 -24.17
CA GLU A 4 -7.40 -16.86 -24.45
C GLU A 4 -6.75 -15.47 -24.69
N ASP A 5 -7.56 -14.40 -24.78
CA ASP A 5 -7.14 -13.05 -25.19
C ASP A 5 -7.31 -11.98 -24.10
N SER A 6 -7.28 -12.35 -22.81
CA SER A 6 -6.84 -11.36 -21.81
C SER A 6 -5.34 -11.15 -22.02
N GLU A 7 -5.02 -10.32 -23.02
CA GLU A 7 -3.68 -9.95 -23.46
C GLU A 7 -2.97 -9.19 -22.33
N VAL A 8 -2.46 -9.94 -21.36
CA VAL A 8 -1.52 -9.45 -20.36
C VAL A 8 -0.19 -9.23 -21.10
N GLY A 9 -0.08 -8.08 -21.75
CA GLY A 9 1.14 -7.63 -22.39
C GLY A 9 2.16 -7.14 -21.38
N LEU A 10 3.45 -7.24 -21.73
CA LEU A 10 4.49 -6.61 -20.94
C LEU A 10 4.39 -5.07 -21.06
N PRO A 11 4.78 -4.30 -20.02
CA PRO A 11 4.74 -2.85 -20.06
C PRO A 11 5.52 -2.29 -21.26
N GLN A 12 4.79 -1.67 -22.20
CA GLN A 12 5.35 -1.12 -23.46
C GLN A 12 6.54 -0.18 -23.22
N LYS A 13 6.47 0.64 -22.17
CA LYS A 13 7.55 1.57 -21.80
C LYS A 13 8.85 0.84 -21.44
N GLY A 14 8.76 -0.27 -20.69
CA GLY A 14 9.92 -1.05 -20.28
C GLY A 14 10.60 -1.69 -21.49
N LEU A 15 9.81 -2.29 -22.39
CA LEU A 15 10.34 -2.87 -23.62
C LEU A 15 11.00 -1.81 -24.51
N ASN A 16 10.39 -0.62 -24.63
CA ASN A 16 10.96 0.48 -25.40
C ASN A 16 12.27 1.02 -24.82
N MET A 17 12.47 0.96 -23.50
CA MET A 17 13.76 1.29 -22.88
C MET A 17 14.81 0.26 -23.27
N ILE A 18 14.51 -1.04 -23.13
CA ILE A 18 15.44 -2.12 -23.51
C ILE A 18 15.85 -2.01 -24.99
N ILE A 19 14.90 -1.76 -25.90
CA ILE A 19 15.20 -1.61 -27.33
C ILE A 19 16.19 -0.47 -27.58
N LYS A 20 16.03 0.68 -26.89
CA LYS A 20 16.94 1.82 -27.02
C LYS A 20 18.29 1.56 -26.38
N ASP A 21 18.33 0.81 -25.28
CA ASP A 21 19.57 0.46 -24.60
C ASP A 21 20.42 -0.49 -25.46
N VAL A 22 19.78 -1.43 -26.17
CA VAL A 22 20.47 -2.38 -27.07
C VAL A 22 20.85 -1.73 -28.40
N ILE A 23 19.99 -0.88 -28.97
CA ILE A 23 20.24 -0.25 -30.29
C ILE A 23 19.97 1.27 -30.24
N PRO A 24 20.89 2.06 -29.67
CA PRO A 24 20.64 3.49 -29.37
C PRO A 24 20.53 4.37 -30.61
N GLU A 25 21.29 4.09 -31.66
CA GLU A 25 21.39 4.97 -32.84
C GLU A 25 20.37 4.64 -33.95
N MET A 26 19.58 3.58 -33.79
CA MET A 26 18.67 3.10 -34.82
C MET A 26 17.22 3.47 -34.56
N ARG A 27 16.58 4.07 -35.56
CA ARG A 27 15.12 4.27 -35.54
C ARG A 27 14.41 2.97 -35.86
N VAL A 28 13.77 2.38 -34.86
CA VAL A 28 12.86 1.22 -35.04
C VAL A 28 11.47 1.73 -35.46
N ALA A 29 10.78 1.01 -36.35
CA ALA A 29 9.41 1.31 -36.75
C ALA A 29 8.40 0.93 -35.64
N ASN A 30 7.21 1.53 -35.63
CA ASN A 30 6.21 1.25 -34.59
C ASN A 30 5.67 -0.18 -34.69
N GLU A 31 5.35 -0.65 -35.90
CA GLU A 31 4.92 -2.03 -36.15
C GLU A 31 5.96 -3.06 -35.67
N SER A 32 7.25 -2.77 -35.84
CA SER A 32 8.33 -3.64 -35.34
C SER A 32 8.36 -3.68 -33.80
N ARG A 33 8.05 -2.58 -33.11
CA ARG A 33 7.97 -2.55 -31.65
C ARG A 33 6.78 -3.37 -31.14
N GLU A 34 5.65 -3.28 -31.82
CA GLU A 34 4.45 -4.07 -31.51
C GLU A 34 4.72 -5.57 -31.70
N LEU A 35 5.38 -5.93 -32.81
CA LEU A 35 5.81 -7.31 -33.06
C LEU A 35 6.76 -7.82 -31.98
N LEU A 36 7.75 -7.01 -31.57
CA LEU A 36 8.65 -7.38 -30.47
C LEU A 36 7.90 -7.62 -29.17
N ASN A 37 6.86 -6.83 -28.87
CA ASN A 37 6.05 -7.06 -27.67
C ASN A 37 5.32 -8.40 -27.74
N ALA A 38 4.66 -8.68 -28.86
CA ALA A 38 4.00 -9.96 -29.09
C ALA A 38 4.99 -11.13 -28.96
N CYS A 39 6.20 -10.99 -29.51
CA CYS A 39 7.26 -11.99 -29.36
C CYS A 39 7.70 -12.19 -27.91
N CYS A 40 7.79 -11.12 -27.09
CA CYS A 40 8.13 -11.25 -25.68
C CYS A 40 7.06 -11.99 -24.88
N VAL A 41 5.77 -11.76 -25.17
CA VAL A 41 4.67 -12.49 -24.54
C VAL A 41 4.70 -13.97 -24.96
N GLU A 42 4.90 -14.24 -26.25
CA GLU A 42 5.06 -15.62 -26.73
C GLU A 42 6.30 -16.31 -26.18
N PHE A 43 7.41 -15.59 -25.96
CA PHE A 43 8.61 -16.14 -25.33
C PHE A 43 8.28 -16.67 -23.93
N VAL A 44 7.57 -15.89 -23.11
CA VAL A 44 7.14 -16.34 -21.77
C VAL A 44 6.26 -17.59 -21.88
N ARG A 45 5.29 -17.60 -22.80
CA ARG A 45 4.41 -18.76 -23.03
C ARG A 45 5.16 -19.98 -23.53
N HIS A 46 6.14 -19.81 -24.40
CA HIS A 46 6.93 -20.89 -24.97
C HIS A 46 7.79 -21.58 -23.90
N VAL A 47 8.54 -20.80 -23.12
CA VAL A 47 9.33 -21.31 -21.99
C VAL A 47 8.42 -21.94 -20.93
N SER A 48 7.28 -21.31 -20.62
CA SER A 48 6.33 -21.84 -19.63
C SER A 48 5.74 -23.19 -20.04
N ARG A 49 5.38 -23.36 -21.32
CA ARG A 49 4.89 -24.63 -21.85
C ARG A 49 5.92 -25.75 -21.72
N GLU A 50 7.18 -25.47 -22.03
CA GLU A 50 8.25 -26.46 -21.90
C GLU A 50 8.53 -26.78 -20.41
N ALA A 51 8.61 -25.78 -19.54
CA ALA A 51 8.78 -25.98 -18.11
C ALA A 51 7.61 -26.76 -17.48
N GLN A 52 6.39 -26.53 -17.95
CA GLN A 52 5.20 -27.29 -17.56
C GLN A 52 5.33 -28.76 -17.95
N ARG A 53 5.79 -29.06 -19.16
CA ARG A 53 6.03 -30.44 -19.63
C ARG A 53 7.04 -31.15 -18.72
N ILE A 54 8.18 -30.52 -18.46
CA ILE A 54 9.22 -31.07 -17.58
C ILE A 54 8.70 -31.29 -16.15
N SER A 55 7.92 -30.35 -15.62
CA SER A 55 7.28 -30.51 -14.31
C SER A 55 6.32 -31.69 -14.26
N ALA A 56 5.56 -31.90 -15.33
CA ALA A 56 4.63 -33.03 -15.44
C ALA A 56 5.38 -34.37 -15.54
N ASP A 57 6.48 -34.41 -16.28
CA ASP A 57 7.37 -35.57 -16.40
C ASP A 57 8.01 -35.92 -15.03
N ASP A 58 8.42 -34.91 -14.26
CA ASP A 58 8.92 -35.06 -12.88
C ASP A 58 7.79 -35.35 -11.86
N GLN A 59 6.53 -35.55 -12.30
CA GLN A 59 5.33 -35.78 -11.50
C GLN A 59 5.04 -34.70 -10.44
N ARG A 60 5.44 -33.45 -10.71
CA ARG A 60 5.23 -32.31 -9.82
C ARG A 60 4.14 -31.38 -10.34
N LYS A 61 3.19 -31.04 -9.46
CA LYS A 61 2.13 -30.07 -9.76
C LYS A 61 2.61 -28.61 -9.76
N THR A 62 3.77 -28.35 -9.17
CA THR A 62 4.36 -27.01 -9.05
C THR A 62 5.60 -26.92 -9.92
N ILE A 63 5.68 -25.89 -10.75
CA ILE A 63 6.86 -25.59 -11.55
C ILE A 63 7.93 -24.98 -10.64
N TYR A 64 9.10 -25.61 -10.57
CA TYR A 64 10.26 -25.15 -9.81
C TYR A 64 11.31 -24.51 -10.73
N HIS A 65 12.28 -23.80 -10.15
CA HIS A 65 13.37 -23.16 -10.89
C HIS A 65 14.18 -24.15 -11.74
N GLU A 66 14.35 -25.40 -11.28
CA GLU A 66 15.06 -26.46 -12.01
C GLU A 66 14.35 -26.82 -13.31
N HIS A 67 13.01 -26.78 -13.33
CA HIS A 67 12.24 -27.06 -14.54
C HIS A 67 12.44 -25.96 -15.59
N VAL A 68 12.57 -24.70 -15.15
CA VAL A 68 12.84 -23.56 -16.05
C VAL A 68 14.26 -23.63 -16.61
N GLN A 69 15.26 -23.97 -15.80
CA GLN A 69 16.64 -24.17 -16.28
C GLN A 69 16.70 -25.29 -17.33
N LYS A 70 16.09 -26.45 -17.05
CA LYS A 70 15.99 -27.56 -18.01
C LYS A 70 15.24 -27.13 -19.27
N ALA A 71 14.17 -26.34 -19.15
CA ALA A 71 13.43 -25.83 -20.30
C ALA A 71 14.29 -24.96 -21.22
N LEU A 72 15.09 -24.05 -20.65
CA LEU A 72 16.00 -23.21 -21.42
C LEU A 72 17.03 -24.04 -22.20
N ILE A 73 17.57 -25.09 -21.58
CA ILE A 73 18.51 -26.02 -22.21
C ILE A 73 17.82 -26.82 -23.34
N ASN A 74 16.62 -27.36 -23.08
CA ASN A 74 15.86 -28.15 -24.06
C ASN A 74 15.45 -27.33 -25.29
N LEU A 75 15.13 -26.05 -25.09
CA LEU A 75 14.79 -25.13 -26.16
C LEU A 75 16.02 -24.56 -26.89
N ALA A 76 17.22 -25.00 -26.51
CA ALA A 76 18.50 -24.58 -27.09
C ALA A 76 18.73 -23.06 -27.04
N PHE A 77 18.30 -22.41 -25.94
CA PHE A 77 18.70 -21.02 -25.69
C PHE A 77 20.20 -20.93 -25.37
N PRO A 78 20.83 -19.76 -25.63
CA PRO A 78 22.23 -19.55 -25.30
C PRO A 78 22.51 -19.81 -23.82
N TYR A 79 23.73 -20.27 -23.52
CA TYR A 79 24.13 -20.59 -22.14
C TYR A 79 23.99 -19.38 -21.20
N ASP A 80 24.22 -18.17 -21.70
CA ASP A 80 24.05 -16.90 -21.00
C ASP A 80 22.65 -16.74 -20.36
N TYR A 81 21.61 -17.34 -20.95
CA TYR A 81 20.25 -17.30 -20.39
C TYR A 81 20.12 -18.17 -19.15
N VAL A 82 20.80 -19.32 -19.13
CA VAL A 82 20.83 -20.23 -17.97
C VAL A 82 21.61 -19.58 -16.84
N GLU A 83 22.77 -18.98 -17.16
CA GLU A 83 23.58 -18.25 -16.18
C GLU A 83 22.82 -17.06 -15.59
N ALA A 84 22.14 -16.28 -16.43
CA ALA A 84 21.30 -15.16 -15.97
C ALA A 84 20.17 -15.64 -15.05
N ALA A 85 19.52 -16.77 -15.37
CA ALA A 85 18.49 -17.37 -14.52
C ALA A 85 19.05 -17.80 -13.16
N ASP A 86 20.25 -18.37 -13.12
CA ASP A 86 20.92 -18.81 -11.89
C ASP A 86 21.32 -17.64 -11.00
N SER A 87 21.82 -16.55 -11.59
CA SER A 87 22.14 -15.32 -10.87
C SER A 87 20.90 -14.75 -10.18
N VAL A 88 19.80 -14.60 -10.93
CA VAL A 88 18.52 -14.08 -10.39
C VAL A 88 17.95 -15.02 -9.33
N LEU A 89 18.08 -16.34 -9.50
CA LEU A 89 17.64 -17.31 -8.50
C LEU A 89 18.37 -17.12 -7.16
N SER A 90 19.69 -16.88 -7.20
CA SER A 90 20.49 -16.60 -6.01
C SER A 90 19.98 -15.36 -5.27
N GLU A 91 19.78 -14.25 -5.99
CA GLU A 91 19.23 -13.02 -5.44
C GLU A 91 17.83 -13.23 -4.85
N CYS A 92 16.97 -13.98 -5.55
CA CYS A 92 15.63 -14.31 -5.07
C CYS A 92 15.65 -15.10 -3.76
N LYS A 93 16.58 -16.07 -3.61
CA LYS A 93 16.76 -16.85 -2.37
C LYS A 93 17.16 -15.95 -1.21
N ILE A 94 18.13 -15.05 -1.43
CA ILE A 94 18.59 -14.09 -0.42
C ILE A 94 17.44 -13.15 -0.01
N ALA A 95 16.68 -12.62 -0.99
CA ALA A 95 15.55 -11.74 -0.73
C ALA A 95 14.45 -12.45 0.08
N ALA A 96 14.15 -13.72 -0.25
CA ALA A 96 13.18 -14.53 0.49
C ALA A 96 13.64 -14.79 1.93
N GLU A 97 14.92 -15.13 2.14
CA GLU A 97 15.49 -15.34 3.47
C GLU A 97 15.45 -14.06 4.31
N ASN A 98 15.81 -12.91 3.72
CA ASN A 98 15.74 -11.61 4.38
C ASN A 98 14.31 -11.22 4.76
N LYS A 99 13.32 -11.53 3.89
CA LYS A 99 11.91 -11.30 4.17
C LYS A 99 11.41 -12.17 5.33
N LEU A 100 11.85 -13.44 5.39
CA LEU A 100 11.52 -14.36 6.48
C LEU A 100 12.11 -13.88 7.81
N LYS A 101 13.41 -13.50 7.82
CA LYS A 101 14.09 -12.93 8.99
C LYS A 101 13.38 -11.69 9.52
N ARG A 102 12.94 -10.79 8.64
CA ARG A 102 12.19 -9.57 9.04
C ARG A 102 10.82 -9.88 9.64
N LYS A 103 10.09 -10.86 9.09
CA LYS A 103 8.77 -11.27 9.60
C LYS A 103 8.88 -11.94 10.97
N ASN A 104 9.79 -12.90 11.11
CA ASN A 104 9.96 -13.66 12.36
C ASN A 104 10.64 -12.86 13.48
N SER A 105 11.25 -11.71 13.17
CA SER A 105 11.92 -10.86 14.17
C SER A 105 10.98 -9.86 14.84
N ARG A 106 9.90 -9.42 14.18
CA ARG A 106 9.09 -8.29 14.66
C ARG A 106 7.85 -8.66 15.48
N LEU A 107 7.26 -9.83 15.29
CA LEU A 107 6.10 -10.28 16.08
C LEU A 107 6.49 -11.36 17.09
N ASP A 108 7.24 -12.38 16.67
CA ASP A 108 7.52 -13.55 17.53
C ASP A 108 8.66 -13.33 18.54
N LYS A 109 9.41 -12.22 18.41
CA LYS A 109 10.55 -11.88 19.28
C LYS A 109 10.40 -10.52 19.97
N CYS A 110 9.17 -10.12 20.30
CA CYS A 110 8.96 -8.91 21.11
C CYS A 110 9.60 -9.01 22.51
N GLY A 111 9.97 -10.22 22.98
CA GLY A 111 10.62 -10.44 24.27
C GLY A 111 9.71 -10.20 25.49
N ILE A 112 8.53 -9.66 25.27
CA ILE A 112 7.46 -9.43 26.24
C ILE A 112 6.41 -10.52 25.99
N PRO A 113 5.98 -11.27 27.02
CA PRO A 113 4.94 -12.28 26.88
C PRO A 113 3.61 -11.64 26.43
N GLU A 114 2.79 -12.41 25.71
CA GLU A 114 1.54 -11.93 25.10
C GLU A 114 0.59 -11.29 26.13
N ASP A 115 0.49 -11.88 27.33
CA ASP A 115 -0.36 -11.39 28.42
C ASP A 115 0.05 -9.99 28.92
N GLU A 116 1.36 -9.73 29.05
CA GLU A 116 1.86 -8.41 29.46
C GLU A 116 1.64 -7.37 28.36
N LEU A 117 1.79 -7.77 27.10
CA LEU A 117 1.58 -6.91 25.95
C LEU A 117 0.09 -6.52 25.83
N TYR A 118 -0.81 -7.46 26.10
CA TYR A 118 -2.26 -7.21 26.15
C TYR A 118 -2.64 -6.24 27.27
N LEU A 119 -2.07 -6.41 28.46
CA LEU A 119 -2.30 -5.50 29.58
C LEU A 119 -1.79 -4.08 29.26
N MET A 120 -0.63 -3.97 28.62
CA MET A 120 -0.09 -2.68 28.18
C MET A 120 -1.00 -2.01 27.14
N GLN A 121 -1.52 -2.78 26.19
CA GLN A 121 -2.47 -2.28 25.19
C GLN A 121 -3.76 -1.77 25.84
N GLN A 122 -4.35 -2.52 26.79
CA GLN A 122 -5.53 -2.07 27.54
C GLN A 122 -5.26 -0.76 28.27
N LYS A 123 -4.14 -0.65 29.00
CA LYS A 123 -3.77 0.60 29.71
C LYS A 123 -3.63 1.79 28.77
N LEU A 124 -3.08 1.60 27.58
CA LEU A 124 -2.96 2.67 26.58
C LEU A 124 -4.32 3.12 26.06
N ILE A 125 -5.24 2.18 25.81
CA ILE A 125 -6.62 2.47 25.38
C ILE A 125 -7.36 3.22 26.48
N GLU A 126 -7.29 2.74 27.72
CA GLU A 126 -7.93 3.40 28.87
C GLU A 126 -7.41 4.82 29.06
N LYS A 127 -6.09 5.03 28.97
CA LYS A 127 -5.49 6.36 29.06
C LYS A 127 -5.96 7.28 27.94
N ALA A 128 -6.05 6.78 26.70
CA ALA A 128 -6.54 7.54 25.56
C ALA A 128 -8.03 7.90 25.70
N CYS A 129 -8.85 6.95 26.14
CA CYS A 129 -10.27 7.18 26.43
C CYS A 129 -10.46 8.24 27.52
N LYS A 130 -9.69 8.14 28.61
CA LYS A 130 -9.76 9.10 29.72
C LYS A 130 -9.34 10.50 29.28
N ALA A 131 -8.23 10.64 28.55
CA ALA A 131 -7.78 11.92 28.05
C ALA A 131 -8.82 12.57 27.12
N ARG A 132 -9.49 11.78 26.29
CA ARG A 132 -10.58 12.27 25.43
C ARG A 132 -11.79 12.73 26.24
N GLN A 133 -12.16 12.00 27.29
CA GLN A 133 -13.24 12.38 28.19
C GLN A 133 -12.93 13.68 28.92
N GLU A 134 -11.71 13.82 29.46
CA GLU A 134 -11.25 15.05 30.13
C GLU A 134 -11.26 16.26 29.18
N GLN A 135 -10.90 16.08 27.90
CA GLN A 135 -11.00 17.12 26.87
C GLN A 135 -12.45 17.56 26.62
N LEU A 136 -13.37 16.61 26.49
CA LEU A 136 -14.80 16.91 26.30
C LEU A 136 -15.39 17.62 27.52
N GLU A 137 -15.00 17.23 28.72
CA GLU A 137 -15.44 17.88 29.96
C GLU A 137 -14.88 19.30 30.08
N ALA A 138 -13.61 19.52 29.72
CA ALA A 138 -13.00 20.84 29.70
C ALA A 138 -13.70 21.77 28.68
N GLU A 139 -13.97 21.27 27.48
CA GLU A 139 -14.69 22.02 26.43
C GLU A 139 -16.13 22.33 26.85
N ALA A 140 -16.84 21.37 27.47
CA ALA A 140 -18.18 21.59 28.01
C ALA A 140 -18.19 22.63 29.15
N ALA A 141 -17.19 22.60 30.03
CA ALA A 141 -17.05 23.57 31.12
C ALA A 141 -16.78 24.99 30.58
N GLU A 142 -15.92 25.11 29.57
CA GLU A 142 -15.63 26.38 28.88
C GLU A 142 -16.89 26.93 28.19
N LEU A 143 -17.63 26.07 27.47
CA LEU A 143 -18.88 26.45 26.81
C LEU A 143 -19.94 26.94 27.82
N ASN A 144 -20.08 26.26 28.96
CA ASN A 144 -21.02 26.64 30.00
C ASN A 144 -20.63 27.98 30.66
N ARG A 145 -19.33 28.20 30.88
CA ARG A 145 -18.82 29.48 31.38
C ARG A 145 -19.11 30.63 30.42
N LEU A 146 -18.84 30.46 29.13
CA LEU A 146 -19.15 31.45 28.10
C LEU A 146 -20.66 31.73 28.00
N GLN A 147 -21.51 30.70 28.16
CA GLN A 147 -22.97 30.89 28.22
C GLN A 147 -23.41 31.72 29.43
N GLN A 148 -22.83 31.50 30.62
CA GLN A 148 -23.14 32.30 31.81
C GLN A 148 -22.70 33.75 31.65
N GLU A 149 -21.49 33.99 31.14
CA GLU A 149 -20.98 35.34 30.84
C GLU A 149 -21.89 36.04 29.82
N ASN A 150 -22.26 35.38 28.72
CA ASN A 150 -23.20 35.94 27.73
C ASN A 150 -24.59 36.22 28.32
N ARG A 151 -25.15 35.33 29.15
CA ARG A 151 -26.44 35.59 29.83
C ARG A 151 -26.36 36.77 30.80
N GLY A 152 -25.25 36.92 31.50
CA GLY A 152 -24.99 38.06 32.39
C GLY A 152 -24.92 39.38 31.62
N ILE A 153 -24.18 39.41 30.51
CA ILE A 153 -24.12 40.56 29.60
C ILE A 153 -25.51 40.89 29.06
N GLN A 154 -26.28 39.89 28.62
CA GLN A 154 -27.61 40.09 28.05
C GLN A 154 -28.61 40.61 29.08
N ARG A 155 -28.53 40.15 30.33
CA ARG A 155 -29.34 40.68 31.45
C ARG A 155 -28.94 42.10 31.80
N SER A 156 -27.64 42.40 31.90
CA SER A 156 -27.15 43.77 32.14
C SER A 156 -27.51 44.73 31.02
N LEU A 157 -27.50 44.28 29.77
CA LEU A 157 -27.91 45.06 28.60
C LEU A 157 -29.42 45.32 28.63
N SER A 158 -30.23 44.31 28.97
CA SER A 158 -31.69 44.46 29.13
C SER A 158 -32.06 45.41 30.27
N GLU A 159 -31.30 45.41 31.36
CA GLU A 159 -31.53 46.26 32.54
C GLU A 159 -31.13 47.72 32.31
N LEU A 160 -30.17 47.96 31.40
CA LEU A 160 -29.86 49.30 30.89
C LEU A 160 -30.95 49.79 29.93
N LEU A 161 -31.38 48.95 28.98
CA LEU A 161 -32.45 49.29 28.02
C LEU A 161 -33.81 49.56 28.70
N SER A 162 -34.11 48.88 29.82
CA SER A 162 -35.36 49.13 30.57
C SER A 162 -35.32 50.40 31.42
N LYS A 163 -34.13 50.95 31.72
CA LYS A 163 -34.00 52.19 32.49
C LYS A 163 -34.25 53.45 31.68
N ASP A 164 -34.18 53.37 30.35
CA ASP A 164 -34.42 54.50 29.46
C ASP A 164 -35.91 54.66 29.07
N GLU A 165 -36.81 53.74 29.46
CA GLU A 165 -38.26 53.84 29.16
C GLU A 165 -39.12 54.43 30.29
N ASP A 166 -38.60 54.60 31.52
CA ASP A 166 -39.38 55.08 32.69
C ASP A 166 -39.21 56.59 32.99
N ASP A 167 -38.44 57.35 32.20
CA ASP A 167 -38.14 58.79 32.42
C ASP A 167 -38.84 59.75 31.43
N GLU A 168 -39.98 59.35 30.84
CA GLU A 168 -40.92 60.30 30.18
C GLU A 168 -42.28 60.36 30.92
N ASP A 169 -42.30 60.86 32.16
CA ASP A 169 -43.50 61.54 32.68
C ASP A 169 -43.39 63.04 32.41
N TYR A 170 -44.13 63.44 31.39
CA TYR A 170 -44.14 64.74 30.74
C TYR A 170 -44.97 65.73 31.57
N ASP A 171 -44.36 66.39 32.57
CA ASP A 171 -45.03 67.49 33.28
C ASP A 171 -44.91 68.78 32.45
N THR A 172 -45.94 69.07 31.63
CA THR A 172 -46.09 70.37 30.93
C THR A 172 -47.13 71.21 31.65
N ALA A 173 -46.66 72.31 32.24
CA ALA A 173 -47.46 73.46 32.62
C ALA A 173 -47.50 74.50 31.49
#